data_AF-A0A2E6L8A0-F1
#
_entry.id   AF-A0A2E6L8A0-F1
#
_cell.length_a   1.000
_cell.length_b   1.000
_cell.length_c   1.000
_cell.angle_alpha   90.00
_cell.angle_beta   90.00
_cell.angle_gamma   90.00
#
_symmetry.space_group_name_H-M   'P 1'
#
loop_
_entity.id
_entity.type
_entity.pdbx_description
1 polymer ?
#
loop_
_entity_poly.entity_id
_entity_poly.type
_entity_poly.pdbx_seq_one_letter_code
_entity_poly.pdbx_strand_id
1 'polypeptide(L)'
;MAAISSQQADTGDLPDFAGSRVFDKVFAEGMALVEKTATYLDGPGRDMSRKLPREAGLTYAAWSMELTARLMQAASWLVMQRAVRDGDMTREEALSKRYRISRDGPPLDASRQRGSGLPDNFLDLVEDSEALYSRICRLDAAIYLEGKPVNDGPVNRQLEELKAAAKQGAFDPLRIWGRVR
;
A
#
# COMPACT_ATOMS: atom_id res chain seq x y z
N MET A 1 51.50 -0.27 -0.63
CA MET A 1 50.48 -0.35 0.45
C MET A 1 49.23 0.36 -0.03
N ALA A 2 48.13 -0.40 0.00
CA ALA A 2 46.77 -0.21 -0.51
C ALA A 2 46.30 1.19 -0.98
N ALA A 3 45.97 1.27 -2.27
CA ALA A 3 44.96 2.19 -2.79
C ALA A 3 43.58 1.64 -2.40
N ILE A 4 42.87 2.38 -1.55
CA ILE A 4 41.48 2.04 -1.19
C ILE A 4 40.60 2.65 -2.28
N SER A 5 40.30 1.84 -3.29
CA SER A 5 39.26 2.15 -4.28
C SER A 5 37.94 2.35 -3.56
N SER A 6 37.41 3.57 -3.65
CA SER A 6 36.08 3.93 -3.21
C SER A 6 35.07 3.10 -4.00
N GLN A 7 34.57 2.03 -3.40
CA GLN A 7 33.37 1.35 -3.87
C GLN A 7 32.21 2.33 -3.77
N GLN A 8 31.89 2.97 -4.90
CA GLN A 8 30.55 3.50 -5.16
C GLN A 8 29.60 2.32 -5.00
N ALA A 9 28.86 2.33 -3.89
CA ALA A 9 27.72 1.47 -3.70
C ALA A 9 26.73 1.84 -4.81
N ASP A 10 26.60 0.94 -5.77
CA ASP A 10 25.53 0.89 -6.75
C ASP A 10 24.21 0.96 -5.98
N THR A 11 23.63 2.16 -5.89
CA THR A 11 22.27 2.39 -5.39
C THR A 11 21.33 1.78 -6.42
N GLY A 12 21.22 0.45 -6.34
CA GLY A 12 20.35 -0.35 -7.17
C GLY A 12 18.95 0.26 -7.13
N ASP A 13 18.53 0.64 -8.32
CA ASP A 13 17.26 1.23 -8.73
C ASP A 13 16.09 0.48 -8.05
N LEU A 14 15.74 0.88 -6.82
CA LEU A 14 14.48 0.47 -6.20
C LEU A 14 13.39 1.06 -7.10
N PRO A 15 12.45 0.24 -7.58
CA PRO A 15 11.48 0.68 -8.56
C PRO A 15 10.80 1.95 -8.07
N ASP A 16 10.82 2.99 -8.90
CA ASP A 16 10.22 4.30 -8.63
C ASP A 16 8.69 4.18 -8.51
N PHE A 17 8.25 3.57 -7.41
CA PHE A 17 6.86 3.31 -7.13
C PHE A 17 6.11 4.60 -6.83
N ALA A 18 6.81 5.58 -6.23
CA ALA A 18 6.28 6.92 -5.99
C ALA A 18 5.90 7.61 -7.31
N GLY A 19 6.64 7.40 -8.40
CA GLY A 19 6.28 7.82 -9.75
C GLY A 19 5.26 6.96 -10.49
N SER A 20 4.76 5.87 -9.90
CA SER A 20 3.92 4.89 -10.60
C SER A 20 2.42 5.22 -10.57
N ARG A 21 1.71 4.85 -11.64
CA ARG A 21 0.22 4.89 -11.72
C ARG A 21 -0.48 4.14 -10.58
N VAL A 22 0.22 3.22 -9.91
CA VAL A 22 -0.34 2.47 -8.77
C VAL A 22 -0.48 3.37 -7.57
N PHE A 23 0.49 4.26 -7.31
CA PHE A 23 0.43 5.22 -6.21
C PHE A 23 -0.72 6.20 -6.38
N ASP A 24 -0.87 6.82 -7.56
CA ASP A 24 -1.95 7.79 -7.82
C ASP A 24 -3.33 7.18 -7.57
N LYS A 25 -3.52 5.91 -7.95
CA LYS A 25 -4.76 5.18 -7.69
C LYS A 25 -4.99 4.98 -6.19
N VAL A 26 -3.97 4.56 -5.44
CA VAL A 26 -4.08 4.38 -3.97
C VAL A 26 -4.32 5.71 -3.27
N PHE A 27 -3.66 6.78 -3.72
CA PHE A 27 -3.84 8.12 -3.18
C PHE A 27 -5.29 8.60 -3.36
N ALA A 28 -5.82 8.48 -4.58
CA ALA A 28 -7.20 8.85 -4.87
C ALA A 28 -8.21 7.98 -4.09
N GLU A 29 -8.00 6.66 -4.04
CA GLU A 29 -8.82 5.74 -3.24
C GLU A 29 -8.80 6.12 -1.75
N GLY A 30 -7.63 6.46 -1.22
CA GLY A 30 -7.45 6.86 0.18
C GLY A 30 -8.17 8.17 0.52
N MET A 31 -8.01 9.20 -0.32
CA MET A 31 -8.68 10.49 -0.11
C MET A 31 -10.21 10.35 -0.24
N ALA A 32 -10.68 9.59 -1.23
CA ALA A 32 -12.11 9.32 -1.41
C ALA A 32 -12.71 8.56 -0.21
N LEU A 33 -11.98 7.60 0.36
CA LEU A 33 -12.44 6.87 1.53
C LEU A 33 -12.50 7.75 2.79
N VAL A 34 -11.54 8.66 2.96
CA VAL A 34 -11.57 9.67 4.04
C VAL A 34 -12.82 10.54 3.93
N GLU A 35 -13.09 11.07 2.74
CA GLU A 35 -14.28 11.90 2.47
C GLU A 35 -15.59 11.14 2.68
N LYS A 36 -15.70 9.92 2.13
CA LYS A 36 -16.85 9.03 2.31
C LYS A 36 -17.11 8.75 3.79
N THR A 37 -16.06 8.50 4.56
CA THR A 37 -16.16 8.23 6.01
C THR A 37 -16.59 9.48 6.79
N ALA A 38 -16.00 10.64 6.51
CA ALA A 38 -16.38 11.90 7.16
C ALA A 38 -17.86 12.22 6.90
N THR A 39 -18.28 12.15 5.64
CA THR A 39 -19.68 12.36 5.22
C THR A 39 -20.63 11.40 5.94
N TYR A 40 -20.25 10.13 6.07
CA TYR A 40 -21.05 9.13 6.77
C TYR A 40 -21.16 9.44 8.27
N LEU A 41 -20.04 9.68 8.96
CA LEU A 41 -20.01 9.90 10.41
C LEU A 41 -20.73 11.19 10.82
N ASP A 42 -20.62 12.25 10.02
CA ASP A 42 -21.28 13.53 10.30
C ASP A 42 -22.76 13.53 9.94
N GLY A 43 -23.17 12.72 8.95
CA GLY A 43 -24.56 12.58 8.52
C GLY A 43 -25.23 11.30 9.01
N PRO A 44 -25.51 10.33 8.12
CA PRO A 44 -26.36 9.17 8.42
C PRO A 44 -25.86 8.29 9.57
N GLY A 45 -24.55 8.19 9.78
CA GLY A 45 -23.94 7.43 10.87
C GLY A 45 -24.32 7.97 12.25
N ARG A 46 -24.50 9.28 12.39
CA ARG A 46 -24.97 9.91 13.63
C ARG A 46 -26.41 9.52 13.96
N ASP A 47 -27.29 9.47 12.96
CA ASP A 47 -28.69 9.09 13.17
C ASP A 47 -28.88 7.59 13.39
N MET A 48 -28.09 6.78 12.69
CA MET A 48 -28.06 5.32 12.86
C MET A 48 -27.54 4.95 14.25
N SER A 49 -26.43 5.54 14.68
CA SER A 49 -25.82 5.25 16.00
C SER A 49 -26.74 5.55 17.19
N ARG A 50 -27.58 6.58 17.10
CA ARG A 50 -28.58 6.93 18.13
C ARG A 50 -29.67 5.87 18.33
N LYS A 51 -29.94 5.06 17.31
CA LYS A 51 -30.98 4.02 17.31
C LYS A 51 -30.43 2.66 17.74
N LEU A 52 -29.12 2.54 17.91
CA LEU A 52 -28.48 1.28 18.26
C LEU A 52 -28.80 0.88 19.71
N PRO A 53 -28.96 -0.44 19.96
CA PRO A 53 -28.90 -0.98 21.31
C PRO A 53 -27.58 -0.60 21.99
N ARG A 54 -27.57 -0.53 23.33
CA ARG A 54 -26.42 -0.07 24.11
C ARG A 54 -25.11 -0.77 23.75
N GLU A 55 -25.12 -2.10 23.59
CA GLU A 55 -23.93 -2.88 23.24
C GLU A 55 -23.40 -2.53 21.84
N ALA A 56 -24.27 -2.55 20.83
CA ALA A 56 -23.91 -2.16 19.46
C ALA A 56 -23.45 -0.69 19.37
N GLY A 57 -24.05 0.20 20.16
CA GLY A 57 -23.66 1.61 20.25
C GLY A 57 -22.25 1.81 20.83
N LEU A 58 -21.87 1.04 21.86
CA LEU A 58 -20.51 1.08 22.42
C LEU A 58 -19.48 0.56 21.41
N THR A 59 -19.77 -0.55 20.72
CA THR A 59 -18.90 -1.08 19.66
C THR A 59 -18.77 -0.08 18.51
N TYR A 60 -19.87 0.53 18.06
CA TYR A 60 -19.86 1.56 17.02
C TYR A 60 -18.97 2.74 17.42
N ALA A 61 -19.12 3.25 18.66
CA ALA A 61 -18.31 4.36 19.14
C ALA A 61 -16.81 4.02 19.13
N ALA A 62 -16.42 2.87 19.68
CA ALA A 62 -15.03 2.42 19.70
C ALA A 62 -14.46 2.24 18.28
N TRP A 63 -15.19 1.54 17.41
CA TRP A 63 -14.72 1.25 16.05
C TRP A 63 -14.70 2.50 15.16
N SER A 64 -15.57 3.48 15.40
CA SER A 64 -15.56 4.74 14.65
C SER A 64 -14.33 5.59 14.97
N MET A 65 -13.90 5.62 16.23
CA MET A 65 -12.63 6.26 16.64
C MET A 65 -11.43 5.54 16.03
N GLU A 66 -11.44 4.21 16.04
CA GLU A 66 -10.35 3.44 15.44
C GLU A 66 -10.27 3.62 13.92
N LEU A 67 -11.43 3.59 13.24
CA LEU A 67 -11.54 3.85 11.81
C LEU A 67 -10.95 5.22 11.44
N THR A 68 -11.34 6.27 12.16
CA THR A 68 -10.84 7.64 11.91
C THR A 68 -9.36 7.78 12.19
N ALA A 69 -8.85 7.22 13.28
CA ALA A 69 -7.42 7.22 13.58
C ALA A 69 -6.61 6.51 12.48
N ARG A 70 -7.10 5.35 12.02
CA ARG A 70 -6.46 4.58 10.95
C ARG A 70 -6.44 5.32 9.62
N LEU A 71 -7.57 5.91 9.22
CA LEU A 71 -7.65 6.69 7.98
C LEU A 71 -6.74 7.91 8.04
N MET A 72 -6.62 8.56 9.20
CA MET A 72 -5.70 9.68 9.39
C MET A 72 -4.24 9.25 9.25
N GLN A 73 -3.85 8.12 9.85
CA GLN A 73 -2.51 7.54 9.68
C GLN A 73 -2.21 7.21 8.21
N ALA A 74 -3.16 6.56 7.53
CA ALA A 74 -3.04 6.25 6.10
C ALA A 74 -2.91 7.52 5.24
N ALA A 75 -3.74 8.53 5.49
CA ALA A 75 -3.71 9.80 4.79
C ALA A 75 -2.37 10.52 4.99
N SER A 76 -1.87 10.57 6.22
CA SER A 76 -0.56 11.18 6.53
C SER A 76 0.57 10.51 5.75
N TRP A 77 0.57 9.17 5.66
CA TRP A 77 1.57 8.45 4.88
C TRP A 77 1.47 8.77 3.39
N LEU A 78 0.25 8.79 2.83
CA LEU A 78 0.01 9.09 1.43
C LEU A 78 0.45 10.50 1.04
N VAL A 79 0.17 11.50 1.88
CA VAL A 79 0.61 12.89 1.66
C VAL A 79 2.13 12.99 1.74
N MET A 80 2.76 12.31 2.70
CA MET A 80 4.22 12.27 2.81
C MET A 80 4.86 11.65 1.57
N GLN A 81 4.36 10.51 1.08
CA GLN A 81 4.87 9.90 -0.16
C GLN A 81 4.71 10.81 -1.37
N ARG A 82 3.62 11.57 -1.44
CA ARG A 82 3.43 12.57 -2.49
C ARG A 82 4.48 13.69 -2.39
N ALA A 83 4.77 14.19 -1.19
CA ALA A 83 5.82 15.20 -1.00
C ALA A 83 7.21 14.68 -1.41
N VAL A 84 7.51 13.41 -1.11
CA VAL A 84 8.75 12.76 -1.56
C VAL A 84 8.82 12.67 -3.09
N ARG A 85 7.70 12.31 -3.73
CA ARG A 85 7.59 12.25 -5.19
C ARG A 85 7.76 13.62 -5.85
N ASP A 86 7.09 14.63 -5.30
CA ASP A 86 7.09 15.98 -5.86
C ASP A 86 8.43 16.71 -5.60
N GLY A 87 9.33 16.10 -4.82
CA GLY A 87 10.68 16.62 -4.52
C GLY A 87 10.74 17.55 -3.31
N ASP A 88 9.61 17.75 -2.63
CA ASP A 88 9.46 18.61 -1.45
C ASP A 88 10.02 17.96 -0.17
N MET A 89 10.29 16.65 -0.18
CA MET A 89 10.85 15.90 0.94
C MET A 89 11.87 14.87 0.44
N THR A 90 12.98 14.72 1.16
CA THR A 90 13.99 13.71 0.80
C THR A 90 13.55 12.30 1.24
N ARG A 91 14.08 11.26 0.58
CA ARG A 91 13.76 9.86 0.94
C ARG A 91 14.30 9.50 2.32
N GLU A 92 15.41 10.10 2.72
CA GLU A 92 16.03 9.95 4.03
C GLU A 92 15.16 10.54 5.14
N GLU A 93 14.50 11.67 4.90
CA GLU A 93 13.53 12.26 5.83
C GLU A 93 12.28 11.37 5.96
N ALA A 94 11.85 10.75 4.87
CA ALA A 94 10.70 9.83 4.86
C ALA A 94 10.97 8.51 5.60
N LEU A 95 12.23 8.09 5.74
CA LEU A 95 12.65 6.94 6.53
C LEU A 95 12.50 7.16 8.06
N SER A 96 12.25 8.39 8.50
CA SER A 96 12.03 8.70 9.91
C SER A 96 10.86 7.90 10.48
N LYS A 97 11.03 7.38 11.70
CA LYS A 97 9.98 6.62 12.43
C LYS A 97 8.65 7.38 12.54
N ARG A 98 8.68 8.71 12.48
CA ARG A 98 7.47 9.56 12.54
C ARG A 98 6.53 9.37 11.34
N TYR A 99 7.05 8.83 10.24
CA TYR A 99 6.33 8.67 8.97
C TYR A 99 6.13 7.22 8.56
N ARG A 100 6.69 6.27 9.32
CA ARG A 100 6.46 4.85 9.11
C ARG A 100 5.06 4.49 9.57
N ILE A 101 4.41 3.62 8.79
CA ILE A 101 3.08 3.12 9.11
C ILE A 101 3.18 1.65 9.50
N SER A 102 2.89 1.36 10.77
CA SER A 102 2.86 0.00 11.32
C SER A 102 1.51 -0.27 11.94
N ARG A 103 1.05 -1.52 11.77
CA ARG A 103 -0.15 -2.00 12.43
C ARG A 103 0.17 -2.31 13.90
N ASP A 104 -0.42 -1.55 14.82
CA ASP A 104 -0.19 -1.69 16.27
C ASP A 104 -1.18 -2.66 16.96
N GLY A 105 -2.15 -3.22 16.22
CA GLY A 105 -3.18 -4.11 16.78
C GLY A 105 -3.80 -5.06 15.76
N PRO A 106 -4.61 -6.04 16.19
CA PRO A 106 -5.28 -6.97 15.28
C PRO A 106 -6.24 -6.22 14.33
N PRO A 107 -6.47 -6.73 13.11
CA PRO A 107 -7.47 -6.16 12.20
C PRO A 107 -8.88 -6.22 12.79
N LEU A 108 -9.66 -5.18 12.51
CA LEU A 108 -11.10 -5.20 12.72
C LEU A 108 -11.73 -6.19 11.73
N ASP A 109 -12.39 -7.20 12.28
CA ASP A 109 -13.12 -8.19 11.50
C ASP A 109 -14.59 -7.76 11.39
N ALA A 110 -14.88 -6.91 10.40
CA ALA A 110 -16.23 -6.39 10.19
C ALA A 110 -17.21 -7.50 9.80
N SER A 111 -16.73 -8.54 9.11
CA SER A 111 -17.54 -9.70 8.73
C SER A 111 -18.10 -10.44 9.95
N ARG A 112 -17.34 -10.56 11.04
CA ARG A 112 -17.85 -11.11 12.32
C ARG A 112 -18.91 -10.26 13.00
N GLN A 113 -18.93 -8.96 12.72
CA GLN A 113 -19.91 -8.02 13.28
C GLN A 113 -21.15 -7.85 12.40
N ARG A 114 -21.19 -8.44 11.20
CA ARG A 114 -22.41 -8.45 10.39
C ARG A 114 -23.49 -9.24 11.12
N GLY A 115 -24.66 -8.63 11.27
CA GLY A 115 -25.78 -9.20 12.03
C GLY A 115 -25.74 -8.99 13.55
N SER A 116 -24.69 -8.37 14.12
CA SER A 116 -24.63 -8.03 15.55
C SER A 116 -25.33 -6.70 15.91
N GLY A 117 -26.08 -6.14 14.96
CA GLY A 117 -26.84 -4.90 15.12
C GLY A 117 -26.08 -3.64 14.67
N LEU A 118 -24.83 -3.74 14.23
CA LEU A 118 -24.14 -2.62 13.60
C LEU A 118 -24.68 -2.34 12.18
N PRO A 119 -24.68 -1.07 11.72
CA PRO A 119 -25.09 -0.75 10.36
C PRO A 119 -24.13 -1.31 9.30
N ASP A 120 -24.65 -1.95 8.25
CA ASP A 120 -23.82 -2.56 7.19
C ASP A 120 -22.93 -1.54 6.48
N ASN A 121 -23.46 -0.35 6.22
CA ASN A 121 -22.71 0.77 5.63
C ASN A 121 -21.53 1.23 6.49
N PHE A 122 -21.60 1.11 7.82
CA PHE A 122 -20.45 1.33 8.69
C PHE A 122 -19.42 0.21 8.57
N LEU A 123 -19.88 -1.05 8.54
CA LEU A 123 -19.00 -2.22 8.40
C LEU A 123 -18.27 -2.22 7.05
N ASP A 124 -18.93 -1.78 5.98
CA ASP A 124 -18.32 -1.61 4.66
C ASP A 124 -17.16 -0.59 4.70
N LEU A 125 -17.33 0.54 5.42
CA LEU A 125 -16.25 1.52 5.61
C LEU A 125 -15.08 0.93 6.40
N VAL A 126 -15.37 0.10 7.41
CA VAL A 126 -14.34 -0.58 8.19
C VAL A 126 -13.56 -1.55 7.30
N GLU A 127 -14.24 -2.38 6.50
CA GLU A 127 -13.61 -3.30 5.53
C GLU A 127 -12.77 -2.55 4.49
N ASP A 128 -13.32 -1.49 3.89
CA ASP A 128 -12.61 -0.63 2.94
C ASP A 128 -11.33 -0.04 3.57
N SER A 129 -11.43 0.43 4.83
CA SER A 129 -10.28 1.00 5.56
C SER A 129 -9.20 -0.02 5.88
N GLU A 130 -9.58 -1.25 6.25
CA GLU A 130 -8.67 -2.35 6.55
C GLU A 130 -7.92 -2.79 5.30
N ALA A 131 -8.62 -2.88 4.16
CA ALA A 131 -8.03 -3.22 2.88
C ALA A 131 -7.02 -2.16 2.43
N LEU A 132 -7.39 -0.87 2.53
CA LEU A 132 -6.51 0.25 2.21
C LEU A 132 -5.27 0.26 3.11
N TYR A 133 -5.46 0.19 4.43
CA TYR A 133 -4.37 0.24 5.40
C TYR A 133 -3.39 -0.93 5.20
N SER A 134 -3.90 -2.14 4.99
CA SER A 134 -3.07 -3.33 4.73
C SER A 134 -2.31 -3.21 3.40
N ARG A 135 -2.88 -2.56 2.38
CA ARG A 135 -2.16 -2.25 1.15
C ARG A 135 -1.05 -1.25 1.40
N ILE A 136 -1.31 -0.17 2.16
CA ILE A 136 -0.31 0.84 2.49
C ILE A 136 0.84 0.24 3.33
N CYS A 137 0.57 -0.57 4.35
CA CYS A 137 1.63 -1.24 5.12
C CYS A 137 2.53 -2.13 4.25
N ARG A 138 1.95 -2.85 3.28
CA ARG A 138 2.74 -3.63 2.32
C ARG A 138 3.59 -2.75 1.42
N LEU A 139 3.08 -1.61 0.99
CA LEU A 139 3.83 -0.65 0.19
C LEU A 139 4.98 -0.02 0.99
N ASP A 140 4.72 0.41 2.23
CA ASP A 140 5.75 0.93 3.14
C ASP A 140 6.86 -0.10 3.39
N ALA A 141 6.49 -1.37 3.57
CA ALA A 141 7.45 -2.45 3.73
C ALA A 141 8.30 -2.68 2.45
N ALA A 142 7.67 -2.69 1.27
CA ALA A 142 8.37 -2.85 0.01
C ALA A 142 9.31 -1.68 -0.33
N ILE A 143 8.92 -0.44 0.03
CA ILE A 143 9.71 0.75 -0.27
C ILE A 143 10.91 0.90 0.70
N TYR A 144 10.73 0.56 1.98
CA TYR A 144 11.69 0.93 3.02
C TYR A 144 12.22 -0.22 3.88
N LEU A 145 11.64 -1.42 3.83
CA LEU A 145 12.10 -2.58 4.60
C LEU A 145 12.88 -3.57 3.73
N GLU A 146 12.72 -3.52 2.41
CA GLU A 146 13.37 -4.44 1.49
C GLU A 146 14.74 -3.95 1.04
N GLY A 147 15.75 -4.26 1.85
CA GLY A 147 17.14 -4.46 1.41
C GLY A 147 17.39 -5.86 0.82
N LYS A 148 16.34 -6.61 0.47
CA LYS A 148 16.43 -7.89 -0.25
C LYS A 148 15.50 -7.84 -1.45
N PRO A 149 16.00 -8.08 -2.67
CA PRO A 149 15.18 -7.95 -3.86
C PRO A 149 14.07 -9.01 -3.85
N VAL A 150 12.82 -8.57 -3.99
CA VAL A 150 11.66 -9.40 -4.40
C VAL A 150 11.81 -9.77 -5.89
N ASN A 151 12.99 -10.24 -6.27
CA ASN A 151 13.26 -10.80 -7.60
C ASN A 151 12.95 -12.30 -7.68
N ASP A 152 12.56 -12.93 -6.57
CA ASP A 152 12.32 -14.39 -6.51
C ASP A 152 10.84 -14.77 -6.71
N GLY A 153 10.01 -13.85 -7.18
CA GLY A 153 8.66 -14.20 -7.65
C GLY A 153 8.75 -15.11 -8.89
N PRO A 154 7.89 -16.14 -9.03
CA PRO A 154 7.98 -17.10 -10.15
C PRO A 154 7.90 -16.41 -11.52
N VAL A 155 7.14 -15.31 -11.62
CA VAL A 155 7.03 -14.50 -12.84
C VAL A 155 8.30 -13.71 -13.13
N ASN A 156 8.96 -13.16 -12.10
CA ASN A 156 10.24 -12.45 -12.30
C ASN A 156 11.35 -13.42 -12.71
N ARG A 157 11.38 -14.64 -12.13
CA ARG A 157 12.29 -15.71 -12.60
C ARG A 157 12.05 -16.04 -14.08
N GLN A 158 10.79 -16.24 -14.48
CA GLN A 158 10.45 -16.51 -15.88
C GLN A 158 10.83 -15.34 -16.81
N LEU A 159 10.64 -14.11 -16.37
CA LEU A 159 11.01 -12.93 -17.14
C LEU A 159 12.53 -12.81 -17.32
N GLU A 160 13.31 -13.12 -16.29
CA GLU A 160 14.78 -13.14 -16.37
C GLU A 160 15.29 -14.28 -17.26
N GLU A 161 14.67 -15.47 -17.19
CA GLU A 161 14.97 -16.58 -18.10
C GLU A 161 14.68 -16.21 -19.56
N LEU A 162 13.55 -15.54 -19.82
CA LEU A 162 13.19 -15.05 -21.16
C LEU A 162 14.18 -13.97 -21.66
N LYS A 163 14.58 -13.03 -20.80
CA LYS A 163 15.60 -12.02 -21.13
C LYS A 163 16.95 -12.65 -21.42
N ALA A 164 17.36 -13.67 -20.66
CA ALA A 164 18.60 -14.40 -20.86
C ALA A 164 18.58 -15.16 -22.19
N ALA A 165 17.49 -15.87 -22.49
CA ALA A 165 17.29 -16.56 -23.75
C ALA A 165 17.31 -15.58 -24.95
N ALA A 166 16.67 -14.42 -24.81
CA ALA A 166 16.69 -13.38 -25.83
C ALA A 166 18.10 -12.86 -26.13
N LYS A 167 18.92 -12.63 -25.09
CA LYS A 167 20.33 -12.20 -25.25
C LYS A 167 21.21 -13.27 -25.91
N GLN A 168 20.88 -14.55 -25.75
CA GLN A 168 21.60 -15.67 -26.37
C GLN A 168 21.14 -15.97 -27.81
N GLY A 169 20.28 -15.11 -28.39
CA GLY A 169 19.82 -15.25 -29.77
C GLY A 169 18.78 -16.36 -29.95
N ALA A 170 18.05 -16.75 -28.89
CA ALA A 170 16.94 -17.70 -29.00
C ALA A 170 15.82 -17.19 -29.92
N PHE A 171 15.68 -15.86 -30.04
CA PHE A 171 14.73 -15.19 -30.92
C PHE A 171 15.38 -14.57 -32.17
N ASP A 172 16.56 -15.08 -32.59
CA ASP A 172 17.20 -14.60 -33.82
C ASP A 172 16.32 -14.94 -35.05
N PRO A 173 15.73 -13.93 -35.72
CA PRO A 173 14.81 -14.16 -36.82
C PRO A 173 15.49 -14.77 -38.04
N LEU A 174 16.82 -14.75 -38.16
CA LEU A 174 17.52 -15.39 -39.28
C LEU A 174 17.74 -16.89 -39.08
N ARG A 175 17.65 -17.40 -37.83
CA ARG A 175 17.82 -18.83 -37.51
C ARG A 175 16.60 -19.69 -37.82
N ILE A 176 15.40 -19.12 -37.74
CA ILE A 176 14.12 -19.82 -37.97
C ILE A 176 13.85 -20.11 -39.47
N TRP A 177 14.43 -19.34 -40.38
CA TRP A 177 14.23 -19.52 -41.84
C TRP A 177 15.38 -20.28 -42.53
N GLY A 178 16.46 -20.62 -41.81
CA GLY A 178 17.65 -21.27 -42.37
C GLY A 178 17.62 -22.79 -42.48
N ARG A 179 16.53 -23.46 -42.06
CA ARG A 179 16.44 -24.94 -42.01
C ARG A 179 15.59 -25.56 -43.11
N VAL A 180 15.54 -24.93 -44.28
CA VAL A 180 14.96 -25.53 -45.50
C VAL A 180 16.09 -25.79 -46.49
N ARG A 181 16.62 -27.02 -46.45
CA ARG A 181 17.23 -27.69 -47.60
C ARG A 181 17.12 -29.19 -47.43
#